data_AF-A0A1B6I681-F1
#
_entry.id   AF-A0A1B6I681-F1
#
_cell.length_a   1.000
_cell.length_b   1.000
_cell.length_c   1.000
_cell.angle_alpha   90.00
_cell.angle_beta   90.00
_cell.angle_gamma   90.00
#
_symmetry.space_group_name_H-M   'P 1'
#
loop_
_entity.id
_entity.type
_entity.pdbx_description
1 polymer ?
#
loop_
_entity_poly.entity_id
_entity_poly.type
_entity_poly.pdbx_seq_one_letter_code
_entity_poly.pdbx_strand_id
1 'polypeptide(L)'
;VTGVSVHVCIWIISICCLFYTTFGGLRAVMWTDTIQNVFTLLGTIFVVVVGCWKLGGPREVLRINEQGSRLELFNFDPDPTVRNTVWTVVIGYTCNYLTGLVANPGSVQKFLSVPTYRHTKWVLFYSTIGFVGINSLCYFLGVVLYARYHQCDPVASGVIGKINQIV
;
A
#
# COMPACT_ATOMS: atom_id res chain seq x y z
N VAL A 1 10.01 -4.16 -15.50
CA VAL A 1 10.77 -5.34 -15.04
C VAL A 1 10.90 -6.41 -16.13
N THR A 2 9.88 -6.73 -16.94
CA THR A 2 9.93 -7.84 -17.94
C THR A 2 10.22 -7.44 -19.40
N GLY A 3 10.31 -6.16 -19.75
CA GLY A 3 10.57 -5.71 -21.15
C GLY A 3 9.42 -5.94 -22.15
N VAL A 4 8.36 -6.65 -21.74
CA VAL A 4 7.14 -6.90 -22.54
C VAL A 4 6.25 -5.63 -22.58
N SER A 5 5.57 -5.41 -23.71
CA SER A 5 4.60 -4.32 -23.85
C SER A 5 3.50 -4.41 -22.79
N VAL A 6 3.24 -3.30 -22.11
CA VAL A 6 2.24 -3.19 -21.03
C VAL A 6 0.86 -3.64 -21.53
N HIS A 7 0.53 -3.34 -22.79
CA HIS A 7 -0.75 -3.74 -23.40
C HIS A 7 -0.90 -5.26 -23.48
N VAL A 8 0.17 -6.01 -23.78
CA VAL A 8 0.14 -7.47 -23.85
C VAL A 8 -0.05 -8.06 -22.45
N CYS A 9 0.66 -7.53 -21.45
CA CYS A 9 0.49 -7.94 -20.06
C CYS A 9 -0.94 -7.70 -19.56
N ILE A 10 -1.55 -6.56 -19.90
CA ILE A 10 -2.94 -6.23 -19.52
C ILE A 10 -3.90 -7.27 -20.07
N TRP A 11 -3.79 -7.64 -21.35
CA TRP A 11 -4.67 -8.62 -21.97
C TRP A 11 -4.54 -9.99 -21.33
N ILE A 12 -3.30 -10.45 -21.11
CA ILE A 12 -3.05 -11.76 -20.47
C ILE A 12 -3.65 -11.80 -19.07
N ILE A 13 -3.35 -10.80 -18.23
CA ILE A 13 -3.85 -10.76 -16.85
C ILE A 13 -5.38 -10.66 -16.82
N SER A 14 -5.98 -9.86 -17.70
CA SER A 14 -7.44 -9.70 -17.76
C SER A 14 -8.14 -10.98 -18.15
N ILE A 15 -7.60 -11.72 -19.13
CA ILE A 15 -8.14 -13.01 -19.57
C ILE A 15 -8.03 -14.03 -18.43
N CYS A 16 -6.87 -14.14 -17.78
CA CYS A 16 -6.71 -15.01 -16.61
C CYS A 16 -7.69 -14.66 -15.49
N CYS A 17 -7.85 -13.35 -15.21
CA CYS A 17 -8.78 -12.83 -14.21
C CYS A 17 -10.23 -13.19 -14.50
N LEU A 18 -10.65 -13.00 -15.75
CA LEU A 18 -11.98 -13.38 -16.21
C LEU A 18 -12.22 -14.87 -15.98
N PHE A 19 -11.29 -15.73 -16.41
CA PHE A 19 -11.45 -17.17 -16.29
C PHE A 19 -11.63 -17.62 -14.83
N TYR A 20 -10.71 -17.27 -13.92
CA TYR A 20 -10.85 -17.74 -12.53
C TYR A 20 -12.05 -17.11 -11.81
N THR A 21 -12.45 -15.89 -12.18
CA THR A 21 -13.62 -15.22 -11.61
C THR A 21 -14.92 -15.89 -12.06
N THR A 22 -15.04 -16.22 -13.35
CA THR A 22 -16.24 -16.87 -13.91
C THR A 22 -16.40 -18.29 -13.37
N PHE A 23 -15.33 -19.09 -13.29
CA PHE A 23 -15.42 -20.47 -12.81
C PHE A 23 -15.53 -20.60 -11.29
N GLY A 24 -14.84 -19.73 -10.55
CA GLY A 24 -14.72 -19.86 -9.10
C GLY A 24 -15.68 -19.00 -8.28
N GLY A 25 -16.32 -18.01 -8.92
CA GLY A 25 -17.22 -17.07 -8.25
C GLY A 25 -16.56 -16.29 -7.11
N LEU A 26 -17.36 -15.73 -6.21
CA LEU A 26 -16.87 -14.89 -5.11
C LEU A 26 -15.88 -15.61 -4.19
N ARG A 27 -16.06 -16.93 -3.98
CA ARG A 27 -15.18 -17.72 -3.10
C ARG A 27 -13.76 -17.82 -3.66
N ALA A 28 -13.61 -18.09 -4.96
CA ALA A 28 -12.28 -18.15 -5.56
C ALA A 28 -11.60 -16.78 -5.55
N VAL A 29 -12.34 -15.70 -5.87
CA VAL A 29 -11.82 -14.33 -5.83
C VAL A 29 -11.29 -13.98 -4.44
N MET A 30 -12.02 -14.33 -3.37
CA MET A 30 -11.53 -14.07 -2.00
C MET A 30 -10.26 -14.87 -1.66
N TRP A 31 -10.13 -16.10 -2.16
CA TRP A 31 -8.93 -16.91 -1.94
C TRP A 31 -7.72 -16.37 -2.70
N THR A 32 -7.90 -15.98 -3.97
CA THR A 32 -6.85 -15.36 -4.77
C THR A 32 -6.41 -14.03 -4.18
N ASP A 33 -7.35 -13.19 -3.74
CA ASP A 33 -7.05 -11.91 -3.08
C ASP A 33 -6.23 -12.11 -1.80
N THR A 34 -6.57 -13.14 -1.02
CA THR A 34 -5.85 -13.48 0.23
C THR A 34 -4.40 -13.86 -0.08
N ILE A 35 -4.19 -14.74 -1.05
CA ILE A 35 -2.85 -15.16 -1.47
C ILE A 35 -2.05 -13.97 -1.99
N GLN A 36 -2.66 -13.14 -2.85
CA GLN A 36 -2.02 -11.94 -3.39
C GLN A 36 -1.57 -10.99 -2.26
N ASN A 37 -2.44 -10.71 -1.29
CA ASN A 37 -2.10 -9.86 -0.15
C ASN A 37 -0.95 -10.43 0.70
N VAL A 38 -0.90 -11.75 0.91
CA VAL A 38 0.21 -12.39 1.63
C VAL A 38 1.53 -12.20 0.89
N PHE A 39 1.57 -12.47 -0.42
CA PHE A 39 2.79 -12.29 -1.21
C PHE A 39 3.21 -10.83 -1.30
N THR A 40 2.27 -9.90 -1.47
CA THR A 40 2.56 -8.46 -1.45
C THR A 40 3.14 -8.04 -0.10
N LEU A 41 2.54 -8.47 1.02
CA LEU A 41 3.05 -8.16 2.35
C LEU A 41 4.48 -8.68 2.56
N LEU A 42 4.74 -9.94 2.21
CA LEU A 42 6.08 -10.52 2.32
C LEU A 42 7.09 -9.81 1.42
N GLY A 43 6.70 -9.47 0.19
CA GLY A 43 7.54 -8.71 -0.73
C GLY A 43 7.89 -7.32 -0.19
N THR A 44 6.90 -6.59 0.35
CA THR A 44 7.13 -5.28 0.94
C THR A 44 8.05 -5.36 2.16
N ILE A 45 7.84 -6.33 3.06
CA ILE A 45 8.73 -6.55 4.22
C ILE A 45 10.15 -6.84 3.75
N PHE A 46 10.30 -7.73 2.76
CA PHE A 46 11.61 -8.07 2.20
C PHE A 46 12.34 -6.85 1.64
N VAL A 47 11.68 -6.03 0.83
CA VAL A 47 12.27 -4.81 0.26
C VAL A 47 12.66 -3.83 1.37
N VAL A 48 11.82 -3.65 2.38
CA VAL A 48 12.11 -2.79 3.53
C VAL A 48 13.36 -3.27 4.27
N VAL A 49 13.45 -4.57 4.60
CA VAL A 49 14.57 -5.13 5.36
C VAL A 49 15.87 -5.02 4.57
N VAL A 50 15.87 -5.40 3.29
CA VAL A 50 17.05 -5.31 2.43
C VAL A 50 17.44 -3.85 2.19
N GLY A 51 16.47 -2.96 2.01
CA GLY A 51 16.70 -1.52 1.87
C GLY A 51 17.38 -0.94 3.10
N CYS A 52 16.86 -1.20 4.30
CA CYS A 52 17.48 -0.80 5.55
C CYS A 52 18.89 -1.37 5.71
N TRP A 53 19.10 -2.65 5.39
CA TRP A 53 20.41 -3.28 5.55
C TRP A 53 21.47 -2.64 4.66
N LYS A 54 21.13 -2.35 3.39
CA LYS A 54 22.04 -1.66 2.45
C LYS A 54 22.38 -0.22 2.87
N LEU A 55 21.52 0.42 3.65
CA LEU A 55 21.68 1.79 4.13
C LEU A 55 22.41 1.89 5.49
N GLY A 56 22.94 0.78 6.01
CA GLY A 56 23.62 0.77 7.32
C GLY A 56 22.67 0.64 8.52
N GLY A 57 21.41 0.28 8.27
CA GLY A 57 20.41 -0.01 9.29
C GLY A 57 19.27 1.03 9.38
N PRO A 58 18.20 0.71 10.12
CA PRO A 58 17.02 1.57 10.23
C PRO A 58 17.30 2.91 10.91
N ARG A 59 18.31 2.99 11.79
CA ARG A 59 18.68 4.24 12.46
C ARG A 59 19.28 5.25 11.49
N GLU A 60 20.11 4.79 10.55
CA GLU A 60 20.71 5.66 9.55
C GLU A 60 19.67 6.15 8.55
N VAL A 61 18.71 5.29 8.18
CA VAL A 61 17.54 5.68 7.38
C VAL A 61 16.77 6.84 8.04
N LEU A 62 16.48 6.74 9.33
CA LEU A 62 15.79 7.81 10.06
C LEU A 62 16.61 9.09 10.11
N ARG A 63 17.91 8.99 10.38
CA ARG A 63 18.83 10.14 10.44
C ARG A 63 18.87 10.92 9.11
N ILE A 64 18.94 10.22 7.98
CA ILE A 64 18.92 10.83 6.64
C ILE A 64 17.59 11.55 6.39
N ASN A 65 16.48 10.95 6.79
CA ASN A 65 15.15 11.55 6.60
C ASN A 65 14.91 12.79 7.49
N GLU A 66 15.49 12.79 8.70
CA GLU A 66 15.45 13.93 9.62
C GLU A 66 16.27 15.10 9.06
N GLN A 67 17.46 14.83 8.52
CA GLN A 67 18.28 15.83 7.83
C GLN A 67 17.61 16.40 6.57
N GLY A 68 16.83 15.58 5.86
CA GLY A 68 16.04 16.01 4.70
C GLY A 68 14.75 16.76 5.07
N SER A 69 14.47 17.00 6.35
CA SER A 69 13.23 17.60 6.86
C SER A 69 11.96 16.93 6.32
N ARG A 70 12.01 15.61 6.06
CA ARG A 70 10.87 14.83 5.52
C ARG A 70 10.01 14.18 6.61
N LEU A 71 10.51 14.14 7.85
CA LEU A 71 9.81 13.59 9.01
C LEU A 71 9.01 14.67 9.74
N GLU A 72 7.93 15.16 9.13
CA GLU A 72 6.93 15.96 9.84
C GLU A 72 5.88 15.03 10.49
N LEU A 73 6.29 14.34 11.57
CA LEU A 73 5.45 13.32 12.19
C LEU A 73 4.25 13.90 12.96
N PHE A 74 4.34 15.15 13.44
CA PHE A 74 3.39 15.70 14.41
C PHE A 74 3.11 17.20 14.18
N ASN A 75 2.51 17.53 13.04
CA ASN A 75 1.97 18.87 12.81
C ASN A 75 0.51 18.97 13.32
N PHE A 76 0.32 19.55 14.51
CA PHE A 76 -0.98 19.71 15.17
C PHE A 76 -1.71 21.01 14.83
N ASP A 77 -1.24 21.75 13.83
CA ASP A 77 -1.89 22.98 13.40
C ASP A 77 -3.36 22.71 12.98
N PRO A 78 -4.35 23.42 13.54
CA PRO A 78 -5.75 23.27 13.18
C PRO A 78 -6.12 23.94 11.85
N ASP A 79 -5.20 24.65 11.18
CA ASP A 79 -5.46 25.30 9.90
C ASP A 79 -5.79 24.26 8.79
N PRO A 80 -7.00 24.30 8.21
CA PRO A 80 -7.43 23.37 7.16
C PRO A 80 -6.76 23.62 5.79
N THR A 81 -6.05 24.75 5.61
CA THR A 81 -5.30 25.05 4.38
C THR A 81 -3.94 24.36 4.35
N VAL A 82 -3.44 23.90 5.50
CA VAL A 82 -2.19 23.16 5.60
C VAL A 82 -2.41 21.73 5.10
N ARG A 83 -1.59 21.33 4.13
CA ARG A 83 -1.78 20.09 3.34
C ARG A 83 -1.79 18.81 4.18
N ASN A 84 -0.94 18.71 5.20
CA ASN A 84 -0.79 17.52 6.03
C ASN A 84 -0.68 17.91 7.50
N THR A 85 -1.82 18.03 8.18
CA THR A 85 -1.88 18.15 9.64
C THR A 85 -2.41 16.84 10.20
N VAL A 86 -2.15 16.58 11.48
CA VAL A 86 -2.70 15.39 12.16
C VAL A 86 -4.22 15.35 12.01
N TRP A 87 -4.89 16.50 12.04
CA TRP A 87 -6.34 16.61 11.87
C TRP A 87 -6.80 16.27 10.45
N THR A 88 -6.19 16.86 9.43
CA THR A 88 -6.59 16.60 8.04
C THR A 88 -6.27 15.17 7.62
N VAL A 89 -5.16 14.60 8.11
CA VAL A 89 -4.82 13.19 7.89
C VAL A 89 -5.80 12.27 8.62
N VAL A 90 -6.02 12.42 9.92
CA VAL A 90 -6.91 11.50 10.66
C VAL A 90 -8.34 11.53 10.10
N ILE A 91 -8.90 12.71 9.88
CA ILE A 91 -10.27 12.87 9.36
C ILE A 91 -10.34 12.38 7.91
N GLY A 92 -9.44 12.88 7.05
CA GLY A 92 -9.43 12.54 5.63
C GLY A 92 -9.25 11.04 5.39
N TYR A 93 -8.32 10.41 6.13
CA TYR A 93 -8.04 8.99 6.01
C TYR A 93 -9.20 8.13 6.53
N THR A 94 -9.83 8.53 7.63
CA THR A 94 -11.02 7.84 8.17
C THR A 94 -12.19 7.91 7.18
N CYS A 95 -12.49 9.09 6.64
CA CYS A 95 -13.55 9.26 5.65
C CYS A 95 -13.28 8.49 4.35
N ASN A 96 -12.02 8.51 3.87
CA ASN A 96 -11.63 7.78 2.68
C ASN A 96 -11.77 6.26 2.88
N TYR A 97 -11.29 5.75 4.02
CA TYR A 97 -11.40 4.34 4.37
C TYR A 97 -12.87 3.90 4.48
N LEU A 98 -13.71 4.69 5.16
CA LEU A 98 -15.13 4.40 5.30
C LEU A 98 -15.84 4.37 3.93
N THR A 99 -15.52 5.31 3.05
CA THR A 99 -16.06 5.34 1.68
C THR A 99 -15.65 4.07 0.91
N GLY A 100 -14.40 3.63 1.05
CA GLY A 100 -13.92 2.38 0.45
C GLY A 100 -14.60 1.11 0.97
N LEU A 101 -15.18 1.15 2.18
CA LEU A 101 -15.92 0.03 2.77
C LEU A 101 -17.40 0.03 2.38
N VAL A 102 -18.04 1.21 2.40
CA VAL A 102 -19.51 1.35 2.26
C VAL A 102 -19.93 1.65 0.82
N ALA A 103 -19.16 2.45 0.08
CA ALA A 103 -19.51 2.85 -1.28
C ALA A 103 -18.94 1.91 -2.34
N ASN A 104 -17.98 1.03 -1.99
CA ASN A 104 -17.43 0.05 -2.92
C ASN A 104 -18.30 -1.22 -2.95
N PRO A 105 -18.95 -1.53 -4.09
CA PRO A 105 -19.81 -2.71 -4.20
C PRO A 105 -19.10 -4.03 -3.87
N GLY A 106 -17.81 -4.16 -4.22
CA GLY A 106 -17.03 -5.36 -3.95
C GLY A 106 -16.75 -5.57 -2.45
N SER A 107 -16.50 -4.48 -1.72
CA SER A 107 -16.32 -4.52 -0.26
C SER A 107 -17.64 -4.90 0.43
N VAL A 108 -18.73 -4.24 0.06
CA VAL A 108 -20.06 -4.51 0.62
C VAL A 108 -20.49 -5.96 0.38
N GLN A 109 -20.29 -6.48 -0.82
CA GLN A 109 -20.63 -7.87 -1.16
C GLN A 109 -19.85 -8.89 -0.31
N LYS A 110 -18.57 -8.63 -0.01
CA LYS A 110 -17.76 -9.48 0.87
C LYS A 110 -18.32 -9.48 2.30
N PHE A 111 -18.74 -8.32 2.83
CA PHE A 111 -19.34 -8.25 4.17
C PHE A 111 -20.72 -8.92 4.25
N LEU A 112 -21.53 -8.82 3.21
CA LEU A 112 -22.84 -9.49 3.13
C LEU A 112 -22.73 -11.01 3.01
N SER A 113 -21.57 -11.54 2.60
CA SER A 113 -21.32 -12.98 2.52
C SER A 113 -20.99 -13.62 3.87
N VAL A 114 -20.84 -12.83 4.93
CA VAL A 114 -20.55 -13.31 6.28
C VAL A 114 -21.86 -13.75 6.95
N PRO A 115 -21.94 -14.94 7.56
CA PRO A 115 -23.20 -15.55 8.01
C PRO A 115 -23.87 -14.85 9.21
N THR A 116 -23.13 -14.03 9.97
CA THR A 116 -23.68 -13.41 11.19
C THR A 116 -23.06 -12.05 11.43
N TYR A 117 -23.88 -11.10 11.89
CA TYR A 117 -23.47 -9.73 12.24
C TYR A 117 -22.28 -9.68 13.23
N ARG A 118 -22.24 -10.59 14.22
CA ARG A 118 -21.13 -10.69 15.17
C ARG A 118 -19.81 -11.03 14.48
N HIS A 119 -19.83 -11.94 13.50
CA HIS A 119 -18.65 -12.28 12.71
C HIS A 119 -18.22 -11.12 11.82
N THR A 120 -19.17 -10.38 11.22
CA THR A 120 -18.87 -9.20 10.39
C THR A 120 -18.13 -8.13 11.18
N LYS A 121 -18.48 -7.88 12.46
CA LYS A 121 -17.73 -6.95 13.33
C LYS A 121 -16.28 -7.35 13.51
N TRP A 122 -16.02 -8.64 13.77
CA TRP A 122 -14.65 -9.13 13.89
C TRP A 122 -13.88 -9.05 12.58
N VAL A 123 -14.50 -9.38 11.45
CA VAL A 123 -13.89 -9.23 10.13
C VAL A 123 -13.51 -7.78 9.86
N LEU A 124 -14.38 -6.83 10.18
CA LEU A 124 -14.10 -5.40 10.05
C LEU A 124 -12.94 -4.96 10.95
N PHE A 125 -12.90 -5.44 12.20
CA PHE A 125 -11.82 -5.14 13.14
C PHE A 125 -10.46 -5.64 12.62
N TYR A 126 -10.38 -6.92 12.20
CA TYR A 126 -9.15 -7.48 11.63
C TYR A 126 -8.76 -6.78 10.32
N SER A 127 -9.73 -6.43 9.47
CA SER A 127 -9.47 -5.69 8.23
C SER A 127 -8.91 -4.29 8.51
N THR A 128 -9.38 -3.63 9.56
CA THR A 128 -8.87 -2.30 9.97
C THR A 128 -7.43 -2.41 10.46
N ILE A 129 -7.11 -3.40 11.30
CA ILE A 129 -5.74 -3.63 11.77
C ILE A 129 -4.80 -3.94 10.60
N GLY A 130 -5.21 -4.83 9.70
CA GLY A 130 -4.42 -5.17 8.51
C GLY A 130 -4.16 -3.96 7.61
N PHE A 131 -5.18 -3.12 7.39
CA PHE A 131 -5.06 -1.91 6.61
C PHE A 131 -4.08 -0.91 7.24
N VAL A 132 -4.19 -0.65 8.55
CA VAL A 132 -3.25 0.22 9.27
C VAL A 132 -1.82 -0.32 9.16
N GLY A 133 -1.62 -1.62 9.41
CA GLY A 133 -0.30 -2.25 9.35
C GLY A 133 0.37 -2.17 7.98
N ILE A 134 -0.37 -2.47 6.91
CA ILE A 134 0.15 -2.39 5.53
C ILE A 134 0.49 -0.94 5.18
N ASN A 135 -0.35 0.03 5.54
CA ASN A 135 -0.06 1.42 5.26
C ASN A 135 1.16 1.93 6.03
N SER A 136 1.31 1.58 7.30
CA SER A 136 2.52 1.90 8.06
C SER A 136 3.78 1.34 7.41
N LEU A 137 3.72 0.11 6.87
CA LEU A 137 4.82 -0.49 6.14
C LEU A 137 5.12 0.25 4.82
N CYS A 138 4.08 0.66 4.08
CA CYS A 138 4.23 1.47 2.88
C CYS A 138 4.86 2.85 3.16
N TYR A 139 4.46 3.52 4.24
CA TYR A 139 5.10 4.77 4.68
C TYR A 139 6.59 4.54 4.98
N PHE A 140 6.92 3.47 5.71
CA PHE A 140 8.29 3.15 6.02
C PHE A 140 9.10 2.79 4.76
N LEU A 141 8.52 2.07 3.80
CA LEU A 141 9.13 1.85 2.49
C LEU A 141 9.45 3.17 1.79
N GLY A 142 8.54 4.16 1.83
CA GLY A 142 8.79 5.49 1.27
C GLY A 142 9.97 6.22 1.93
N VAL A 143 10.10 6.11 3.26
CA VAL A 143 11.22 6.66 4.04
C VAL A 143 12.55 5.98 3.66
N VAL A 144 12.55 4.65 3.51
CA VAL A 144 13.71 3.87 3.04
C VAL A 144 14.09 4.25 1.62
N LEU A 145 13.09 4.42 0.75
CA LEU A 145 13.28 4.80 -0.64
C LEU A 145 13.90 6.19 -0.76
N TYR A 146 13.40 7.16 0.02
CA TYR A 146 13.99 8.49 0.09
C TYR A 146 15.44 8.44 0.57
N ALA A 147 15.73 7.70 1.65
CA ALA A 147 17.10 7.55 2.13
C ALA A 147 18.04 6.93 1.08
N ARG A 148 17.54 6.00 0.25
CA ARG A 148 18.32 5.38 -0.82
C ARG A 148 18.65 6.32 -1.97
N TYR A 149 17.73 7.21 -2.31
CA TYR A 149 17.78 8.06 -3.50
C TYR A 149 17.98 9.57 -3.19
N HIS A 150 18.19 9.95 -1.93
CA HIS A 150 18.40 11.35 -1.52
C HIS A 150 19.51 12.06 -2.30
N GLN A 151 20.57 11.34 -2.65
CA GLN A 151 21.77 11.89 -3.30
C GLN A 151 21.73 11.75 -4.84
N CYS A 152 20.81 10.96 -5.39
CA CYS A 152 20.71 10.69 -6.82
C CYS A 152 19.24 10.40 -7.14
N ASP A 153 18.55 11.35 -7.75
CA ASP A 153 17.21 11.10 -8.28
C ASP A 153 17.33 10.09 -9.45
N PRO A 154 16.77 8.88 -9.31
CA PRO A 154 16.93 7.83 -10.30
C PRO A 154 16.19 8.12 -11.62
N VAL A 155 15.22 9.04 -11.59
CA VAL A 155 14.48 9.50 -12.77
C VAL A 155 15.27 10.61 -13.48
N ALA A 156 15.82 11.57 -12.73
CA ALA A 156 16.62 12.66 -13.31
C ALA A 156 18.01 12.19 -13.79
N SER A 157 18.58 11.15 -13.17
CA SER A 157 19.87 10.56 -13.56
C SER A 157 19.78 9.58 -14.76
N GLY A 158 18.58 9.33 -15.29
CA GLY A 158 18.37 8.48 -16.47
C GLY A 158 18.64 6.98 -16.24
N VAL A 159 18.92 6.56 -15.00
CA VAL A 159 19.13 5.16 -14.63
C VAL A 159 17.85 4.34 -14.77
N ILE A 160 16.69 5.01 -14.66
CA ILE A 160 15.38 4.38 -14.74
C ILE A 160 14.50 5.12 -15.75
N GLY A 161 13.99 4.41 -16.77
CA GLY A 161 13.12 4.99 -17.80
C GLY A 161 11.65 5.14 -17.38
N LYS A 162 11.20 4.45 -16.32
CA LYS A 162 9.82 4.50 -15.81
C LYS A 162 9.78 4.43 -14.27
N ILE A 163 8.90 5.22 -13.64
CA ILE A 163 8.70 5.27 -12.18
C ILE A 163 8.42 3.88 -11.57
N ASN A 164 7.75 2.99 -12.30
CA ASN A 164 7.40 1.63 -11.85
C ASN A 164 8.60 0.65 -11.71
N GLN A 165 9.82 1.11 -11.96
CA GLN A 165 11.04 0.31 -11.79
C GLN A 165 11.84 0.71 -10.54
N ILE A 166 11.33 1.68 -9.77
CA ILE A 166 11.95 2.15 -8.52
C ILE A 166 11.86 1.07 -7.41
N VAL A 167 10.88 0.16 -7.52
CA VAL A 167 10.63 -0.96 -6.61
C VAL A 167 10.45 -2.24 -7.41
#